data_AF-A0A8T4GQ96-F1
#
_entry.id   AF-A0A8T4GQ96-F1
#
_cell.length_a   1.000
_cell.length_b   1.000
_cell.length_c   1.000
_cell.angle_alpha   90.00
_cell.angle_beta   90.00
_cell.angle_gamma   90.00
#
_symmetry.space_group_name_H-M   'P 1'
#
loop_
_entity.id
_entity.type
_entity.pdbx_description
1 polymer ?
#
loop_
_entity_poly.entity_id
_entity_poly.type
_entity_poly.pdbx_seq_one_letter_code
_entity_poly.pdbx_strand_id
1 'polypeptide(L)'
;MPAVDAQYRADDTLGETHAKTLQARTLARLATYAEGYDIPVLVTRNERNEFTEPVATVADHHLECEQTRMGPRVVGEDFETLVYPVDDGAYYQTTFAYWRQLLAARATQVGVEPTTPAPSTPTPEGVGTGVTADGETVAATADPLLDAWTATGTGGR
;
A
#
# COMPACT_ATOMS: atom_id res chain seq x y z
N MET A 1 -10.54 -0.44 13.90
CA MET A 1 -11.18 0.43 12.88
C MET A 1 -12.68 0.36 13.09
N PRO A 2 -13.40 1.49 13.11
CA PRO A 2 -14.86 1.47 13.20
C PRO A 2 -15.46 0.91 11.90
N ALA A 3 -16.27 -0.13 12.00
CA ALA A 3 -16.87 -0.83 10.87
C ALA A 3 -18.28 -0.29 10.54
N VAL A 4 -18.59 -0.12 9.25
CA VAL A 4 -19.85 0.48 8.79
C VAL A 4 -21.06 -0.39 9.13
N ASP A 5 -20.87 -1.70 9.26
CA ASP A 5 -21.91 -2.67 9.63
C ASP A 5 -22.19 -2.73 11.14
N ALA A 6 -21.29 -2.23 11.99
CA ALA A 6 -21.40 -2.39 13.44
C ALA A 6 -22.68 -1.76 14.00
N GLN A 7 -23.07 -0.58 13.51
CA GLN A 7 -24.27 0.13 13.98
C GLN A 7 -25.59 -0.56 13.61
N TYR A 8 -25.57 -1.46 12.63
CA TYR A 8 -26.75 -2.22 12.18
C TYR A 8 -26.84 -3.61 12.82
N ARG A 9 -25.81 -4.00 13.60
CA ARG A 9 -25.71 -5.28 14.31
C ARG A 9 -25.68 -5.15 15.82
N ALA A 10 -25.22 -4.01 16.34
CA ALA A 10 -24.94 -3.85 17.76
C ALA A 10 -26.18 -3.85 18.65
N ASP A 11 -27.37 -3.79 18.08
CA ASP A 11 -28.62 -3.71 18.82
C ASP A 11 -29.66 -4.61 18.15
N ASP A 12 -30.12 -5.66 18.84
CA ASP A 12 -31.20 -6.57 18.43
C ASP A 12 -32.56 -5.84 18.22
N THR A 13 -32.56 -4.52 18.33
CA THR A 13 -33.71 -3.64 18.17
C THR A 13 -34.11 -3.47 16.70
N LEU A 14 -33.21 -3.75 15.75
CA LEU A 14 -33.49 -3.67 14.32
C LEU A 14 -33.76 -5.06 13.73
N GLY A 15 -34.94 -5.25 13.16
CA GLY A 15 -35.22 -6.42 12.33
C GLY A 15 -34.29 -6.49 11.11
N GLU A 16 -33.89 -7.70 10.72
CA GLU A 16 -32.88 -7.96 9.69
C GLU A 16 -33.12 -7.18 8.38
N THR A 17 -34.36 -7.16 7.89
CA THR A 17 -34.74 -6.41 6.67
C THR A 17 -34.49 -4.91 6.82
N HIS A 18 -34.77 -4.36 7.99
CA HIS A 18 -34.58 -2.94 8.26
C HIS A 18 -33.09 -2.59 8.35
N ALA A 19 -32.30 -3.43 9.02
CA ALA A 19 -30.85 -3.31 9.09
C ALA A 19 -30.21 -3.31 7.68
N LYS A 20 -30.59 -4.27 6.83
CA LYS A 20 -30.13 -4.36 5.42
C LYS A 20 -30.51 -3.11 4.63
N THR A 21 -31.74 -2.62 4.79
CA THR A 21 -32.23 -1.42 4.08
C THR A 21 -31.47 -0.16 4.51
N LEU A 22 -31.26 0.03 5.81
CA LEU A 22 -30.53 1.20 6.32
C LEU A 22 -29.07 1.18 5.89
N GLN A 23 -28.41 0.03 5.95
CA GLN A 23 -27.03 -0.10 5.50
C GLN A 23 -26.90 0.23 4.01
N ALA A 24 -27.77 -0.34 3.16
CA ALA A 24 -27.77 -0.06 1.72
C ALA A 24 -27.97 1.45 1.44
N ARG A 25 -28.86 2.12 2.20
CA ARG A 25 -29.07 3.57 2.07
C ARG A 25 -27.83 4.38 2.46
N THR A 26 -27.12 3.96 3.51
CA THR A 26 -25.86 4.60 3.92
C THR A 26 -24.79 4.44 2.87
N LEU A 27 -24.62 3.23 2.32
CA LEU A 27 -23.67 2.97 1.24
C LEU A 27 -23.96 3.81 -0.01
N ALA A 28 -25.23 3.88 -0.43
CA ALA A 28 -25.64 4.71 -1.57
C ALA A 28 -25.32 6.21 -1.34
N ARG A 29 -25.48 6.69 -0.11
CA ARG A 29 -25.17 8.07 0.25
C ARG A 29 -23.66 8.33 0.25
N LEU A 30 -22.86 7.39 0.73
CA LEU A 30 -21.40 7.48 0.68
C LEU A 30 -20.89 7.51 -0.76
N ALA A 31 -21.42 6.65 -1.64
CA ALA A 31 -21.10 6.67 -3.07
C ALA A 31 -21.45 8.01 -3.72
N THR A 32 -22.65 8.54 -3.43
CA THR A 32 -23.06 9.87 -3.93
C THR A 32 -22.10 10.98 -3.48
N TYR A 33 -21.55 10.90 -2.27
CA TYR A 33 -20.58 11.87 -1.78
C TYR A 33 -19.20 11.69 -2.39
N ALA A 34 -18.73 10.45 -2.55
CA ALA A 34 -17.47 10.17 -3.23
C ALA A 34 -17.49 10.72 -4.66
N GLU A 35 -18.55 10.43 -5.42
CA GLU A 35 -18.73 10.90 -6.80
C GLU A 35 -18.97 12.42 -6.87
N GLY A 36 -19.87 12.94 -6.03
CA GLY A 36 -20.29 14.34 -6.09
C GLY A 36 -19.23 15.35 -5.65
N TYR A 37 -18.30 14.91 -4.80
CA TYR A 37 -17.21 15.76 -4.28
C TYR A 37 -15.81 15.34 -4.74
N ASP A 38 -15.69 14.25 -5.50
CA ASP A 38 -14.40 13.67 -5.92
C ASP A 38 -13.45 13.44 -4.74
N ILE A 39 -13.97 12.80 -3.68
CA ILE A 39 -13.22 12.52 -2.45
C ILE A 39 -13.03 11.02 -2.23
N PRO A 40 -11.86 10.57 -1.75
CA PRO A 40 -11.66 9.18 -1.39
C PRO A 40 -12.45 8.85 -0.12
N VAL A 41 -13.23 7.76 -0.17
CA VAL A 41 -14.00 7.25 0.98
C VAL A 41 -13.48 5.88 1.37
N LEU A 42 -12.97 5.75 2.60
CA LEU A 42 -12.55 4.46 3.17
C LEU A 42 -13.66 3.91 4.07
N VAL A 43 -14.11 2.69 3.77
CA VAL A 43 -15.04 1.93 4.61
C VAL A 43 -14.38 0.65 5.11
N THR A 44 -14.74 0.22 6.32
CA THR A 44 -14.31 -1.07 6.88
C THR A 44 -15.53 -1.90 7.27
N ARG A 45 -15.39 -3.22 7.23
CA ARG A 45 -16.40 -4.19 7.67
C ARG A 45 -15.82 -5.10 8.73
N ASN A 46 -16.62 -5.54 9.70
CA ASN A 46 -16.16 -6.44 10.76
C ASN A 46 -15.95 -7.88 10.27
N GLU A 47 -16.86 -8.38 9.43
CA GLU A 47 -16.86 -9.75 8.93
C GLU A 47 -17.31 -9.81 7.47
N ARG A 48 -17.04 -10.94 6.79
CA ARG A 48 -17.49 -11.20 5.42
C ARG A 48 -18.65 -12.21 5.46
N ASN A 49 -19.86 -11.75 5.16
CA ASN A 49 -21.07 -12.54 5.01
C ASN A 49 -22.11 -11.82 4.14
N GLU A 50 -23.25 -12.47 3.89
CA GLU A 50 -24.35 -11.96 3.04
C GLU A 50 -24.79 -10.53 3.40
N PHE A 51 -24.83 -10.19 4.69
CA PHE A 51 -25.19 -8.84 5.14
C PHE A 51 -24.17 -7.78 4.68
N THR A 52 -22.89 -8.13 4.60
CA THR A 52 -21.80 -7.22 4.19
C THR A 52 -21.43 -7.30 2.71
N GLU A 53 -22.08 -8.16 1.93
CA GLU A 53 -21.87 -8.23 0.48
C GLU A 53 -22.07 -6.88 -0.22
N PRO A 54 -23.10 -6.07 0.10
CA PRO A 54 -23.27 -4.75 -0.51
C PRO A 54 -22.07 -3.84 -0.30
N VAL A 55 -21.32 -3.97 0.81
CA VAL A 55 -20.10 -3.19 1.07
C VAL A 55 -19.03 -3.49 0.02
N ALA A 56 -18.91 -4.76 -0.38
CA ALA A 56 -18.00 -5.13 -1.46
C ALA A 56 -18.52 -4.62 -2.82
N THR A 57 -19.81 -4.76 -3.08
CA THR A 57 -20.39 -4.34 -4.38
C THR A 57 -20.22 -2.87 -4.68
N VAL A 58 -20.25 -1.98 -3.68
CA VAL A 58 -20.14 -0.52 -3.88
C VAL A 58 -18.70 0.01 -3.88
N ALA A 59 -17.71 -0.81 -3.49
CA ALA A 59 -16.34 -0.35 -3.36
C ALA A 59 -15.59 -0.48 -4.68
N ASP A 60 -14.97 0.61 -5.14
CA ASP A 60 -14.13 0.57 -6.35
C ASP A 60 -12.83 -0.21 -6.14
N HIS A 61 -12.32 -0.21 -4.90
CA HIS A 61 -11.09 -0.89 -4.50
C HIS A 61 -11.28 -1.70 -3.22
N HIS A 62 -10.63 -2.86 -3.18
CA HIS A 62 -10.71 -3.79 -2.05
C HIS A 62 -9.36 -3.94 -1.37
N LEU A 63 -9.36 -3.72 -0.06
CA LEU A 63 -8.19 -3.95 0.79
C LEU A 63 -8.47 -5.09 1.75
N GLU A 64 -7.56 -6.05 1.81
CA GLU A 64 -7.56 -7.10 2.81
C GLU A 64 -6.72 -6.68 4.00
N CYS A 65 -7.30 -6.71 5.20
CA CYS A 65 -6.60 -6.44 6.44
C CYS A 65 -6.51 -7.72 7.27
N GLU A 66 -5.30 -8.24 7.44
CA GLU A 66 -5.01 -9.42 8.25
C GLU A 66 -4.28 -8.99 9.53
N GLN A 67 -4.78 -9.42 10.68
CA GLN A 67 -4.05 -9.21 11.93
C GLN A 67 -2.91 -10.23 12.04
N THR A 68 -1.66 -9.76 11.94
CA THR A 68 -0.48 -10.61 12.11
C THR A 68 0.13 -10.44 13.51
N ARG A 69 1.10 -11.28 13.85
CA ARG A 69 1.93 -11.11 15.07
C ARG A 69 2.64 -9.75 15.12
N MET A 70 3.00 -9.19 13.97
CA MET A 70 3.73 -7.92 13.89
C MET A 70 2.81 -6.70 13.78
N GLY A 71 1.49 -6.93 13.75
CA GLY A 71 0.47 -5.90 13.57
C GLY A 71 -0.37 -6.12 12.30
N PRO A 72 -1.31 -5.21 11.99
CA PRO A 72 -2.17 -5.32 10.82
C PRO A 72 -1.35 -5.28 9.51
N ARG A 73 -1.56 -6.26 8.65
CA ARG A 73 -1.08 -6.27 7.27
C ARG A 73 -2.24 -5.87 6.37
N VAL A 74 -2.04 -4.84 5.54
CA VAL A 74 -3.05 -4.38 4.57
C VAL A 74 -2.53 -4.64 3.17
N VAL A 75 -3.32 -5.35 2.37
CA VAL A 75 -2.98 -5.75 0.99
C VAL A 75 -4.07 -5.26 0.05
N GLY A 76 -3.69 -4.56 -1.00
CA GLY A 76 -4.51 -4.23 -2.16
C GLY A 76 -3.97 -4.91 -3.42
N GLU A 77 -4.50 -4.56 -4.59
CA GLU A 77 -4.07 -5.14 -5.88
C GLU A 77 -2.61 -4.84 -6.20
N ASP A 78 -2.20 -3.57 -6.06
CA ASP A 78 -0.85 -3.10 -6.42
C ASP A 78 0.01 -2.70 -5.21
N PHE A 79 -0.48 -2.90 -3.98
CA PHE A 79 0.25 -2.48 -2.79
C PHE A 79 0.09 -3.43 -1.60
N GLU A 80 1.13 -3.45 -0.77
CA GLU A 80 1.13 -4.14 0.51
C GLU A 80 1.81 -3.25 1.55
N THR A 81 1.21 -3.16 2.74
CA THR A 81 1.81 -2.45 3.88
C THR A 81 1.62 -3.22 5.18
N LEU A 82 2.64 -3.19 6.03
CA LEU A 82 2.61 -3.69 7.40
C LEU A 82 2.54 -2.52 8.37
N VAL A 83 1.52 -2.51 9.22
CA VAL A 83 1.35 -1.55 10.30
C VAL A 83 1.99 -2.15 11.55
N TYR A 84 2.95 -1.44 12.15
CA TYR A 84 3.59 -1.81 13.41
C TYR A 84 3.02 -0.96 14.54
N PRO A 85 1.97 -1.43 15.24
CA PRO A 85 1.43 -0.70 16.38
C PRO A 85 2.46 -0.68 17.51
N VAL A 86 2.58 0.48 18.15
CA VAL A 86 3.27 0.64 19.43
C VAL A 86 2.24 0.91 20.51
N ASP A 87 2.57 0.60 21.76
CA ASP A 87 1.74 0.95 22.91
C ASP A 87 1.35 2.45 22.88
N ASP A 88 0.19 2.78 23.46
CA ASP A 88 -0.43 4.12 23.45
C ASP A 88 -0.86 4.69 22.08
N GLY A 89 -1.06 3.84 21.06
CA GLY A 89 -1.64 4.27 19.78
C GLY A 89 -0.66 5.02 18.87
N ALA A 90 0.64 4.99 19.19
CA ALA A 90 1.70 5.36 18.27
C ALA A 90 1.88 4.26 17.21
N TYR A 91 2.37 4.64 16.03
CA TYR A 91 2.77 3.70 14.97
C TYR A 91 4.20 4.01 14.55
N TYR A 92 5.04 2.99 14.39
CA TYR A 92 6.36 3.19 13.79
C TYR A 92 6.25 3.10 12.26
N GLN A 93 6.27 4.25 11.57
CA GLN A 93 6.72 4.28 10.18
C GLN A 93 8.25 4.27 10.19
N THR A 94 8.85 3.15 9.84
CA THR A 94 10.28 3.11 9.56
C THR A 94 10.49 3.54 8.11
N THR A 95 11.15 4.68 7.90
CA THR A 95 11.51 5.12 6.55
C THR A 95 12.69 4.29 6.04
N PHE A 96 12.88 4.21 4.73
CA PHE A 96 14.08 3.59 4.15
C PHE A 96 15.38 4.19 4.72
N ALA A 97 15.37 5.49 5.06
CA ALA A 97 16.48 6.16 5.72
C ALA A 97 16.80 5.56 7.10
N TYR A 98 15.78 5.21 7.89
CA TYR A 98 15.96 4.55 9.18
C TYR A 98 16.57 3.15 9.01
N TRP A 99 16.08 2.36 8.04
CA TRP A 99 16.66 1.05 7.75
C TRP A 99 18.11 1.12 7.29
N ARG A 100 18.45 2.09 6.44
CA ARG A 100 19.84 2.32 6.02
C ARG A 100 20.74 2.60 7.23
N GLN A 101 20.30 3.45 8.16
CA GLN A 101 21.05 3.77 9.37
C GLN A 101 21.20 2.55 10.29
N LEU A 102 20.12 1.80 10.50
CA LEU A 102 20.13 0.61 11.35
C LEU A 102 21.04 -0.49 10.78
N LEU A 103 20.97 -0.73 9.47
CA LEU A 103 21.81 -1.69 8.76
C LEU A 103 23.28 -1.26 8.76
N ALA A 104 23.58 0.03 8.58
CA ALA A 104 24.95 0.55 8.68
C ALA A 104 25.54 0.33 10.08
N ALA A 105 24.79 0.64 11.13
CA ALA A 105 25.22 0.43 12.51
C ALA A 105 25.47 -1.07 12.81
N ARG A 106 24.63 -1.96 12.28
CA ARG A 106 24.83 -3.41 12.41
C ARG A 106 26.03 -3.90 11.62
N ALA A 107 26.25 -3.42 10.39
CA ALA A 107 27.40 -3.79 9.57
C ALA A 107 28.72 -3.51 10.30
N THR A 108 28.86 -2.32 10.91
CA THR A 108 30.01 -1.99 11.76
C THR A 108 30.16 -2.96 12.93
N GLN A 109 29.06 -3.33 13.59
CA GLN A 109 29.10 -4.23 14.75
C GLN A 109 29.53 -5.67 14.39
N VAL A 110 29.16 -6.16 13.21
CA VAL A 110 29.53 -7.51 12.74
C VAL A 110 30.82 -7.53 11.90
N GLY A 111 31.55 -6.41 11.82
CA GLY A 111 32.79 -6.30 11.05
C GLY A 111 32.59 -6.40 9.54
N VAL A 112 31.36 -6.18 9.06
CA VAL A 112 31.08 -6.04 7.64
C VAL A 112 31.41 -4.59 7.28
N GLU A 113 32.58 -4.40 6.68
CA GLU A 113 32.94 -3.10 6.11
C GLU A 113 31.92 -2.74 5.02
N PRO A 114 31.42 -1.50 4.99
CA PRO A 114 30.68 -1.02 3.83
C PRO A 114 31.57 -1.25 2.62
N THR A 115 31.09 -2.00 1.63
CA THR A 115 31.72 -2.01 0.32
C THR A 115 31.66 -0.58 -0.18
N THR A 116 32.71 0.18 0.08
CA THR A 116 32.97 1.41 -0.65
C THR A 116 32.96 0.96 -2.10
N PRO A 117 32.02 1.43 -2.94
CA PRO A 117 32.09 1.10 -4.35
C PRO A 117 33.49 1.50 -4.79
N ALA A 118 34.27 0.51 -5.25
CA ALA A 118 35.59 0.78 -5.77
C ALA A 118 35.45 1.94 -6.76
N PRO A 119 36.31 2.96 -6.72
CA PRO A 119 36.26 4.02 -7.72
C PRO A 119 36.24 3.32 -9.07
N SER A 120 35.14 3.45 -9.80
CA SER A 120 34.99 2.83 -11.09
C SER A 120 36.14 3.36 -11.93
N THR A 121 37.11 2.50 -12.25
CA THR A 121 37.92 2.67 -13.44
C THR A 121 36.92 3.01 -14.55
N PRO A 122 37.15 4.03 -15.41
CA PRO A 122 36.24 4.33 -16.49
C PRO A 122 36.23 3.13 -17.44
N THR A 123 35.33 2.20 -17.18
CA THR A 123 34.97 1.12 -18.09
C THR A 123 34.23 1.80 -19.23
N PRO A 124 34.61 1.53 -20.50
CA PRO A 124 33.87 2.07 -21.63
C PRO A 124 32.40 1.66 -21.53
N GLU A 125 31.54 2.59 -21.94
CA GLU A 125 30.09 2.56 -21.94
C GLU A 125 29.48 1.16 -22.15
N GLY A 126 28.64 0.72 -21.21
CA GLY A 126 27.71 -0.41 -21.39
C GLY A 126 27.72 -1.43 -20.24
N VAL A 127 26.86 -1.25 -19.24
CA VAL A 127 26.60 -2.26 -18.19
C VAL A 127 25.33 -3.04 -18.58
N GLY A 128 25.42 -3.75 -19.70
CA GLY A 128 24.36 -4.65 -20.17
C GLY A 128 23.20 -3.96 -20.90
N THR A 129 22.42 -4.76 -21.63
CA THR A 129 21.29 -4.34 -22.44
C THR A 129 19.97 -4.66 -21.73
N GLY A 130 19.14 -3.64 -21.50
CA GLY A 130 17.76 -3.79 -21.03
C GLY A 130 16.78 -3.69 -22.20
N VAL A 131 15.73 -4.52 -22.19
CA VAL A 131 14.63 -4.45 -23.17
C VAL A 131 13.53 -3.58 -22.57
N THR A 132 13.14 -2.52 -23.27
CA THR A 132 12.04 -1.63 -22.90
C THR A 132 10.68 -2.32 -23.11
N ALA A 133 9.60 -1.74 -22.58
CA ALA A 133 8.25 -2.28 -22.71
C ALA A 133 7.79 -2.44 -24.18
N ASP A 134 8.37 -1.66 -25.11
CA ASP A 134 8.11 -1.74 -26.55
C ASP A 134 9.03 -2.73 -27.31
N GLY A 135 9.87 -3.48 -26.58
CA GLY A 135 10.78 -4.48 -27.15
C GLY A 135 12.12 -3.91 -27.65
N GLU A 136 12.36 -2.60 -27.53
CA GLU A 136 13.61 -1.97 -27.95
C GLU A 136 14.73 -2.21 -26.93
N THR A 137 15.90 -2.63 -27.40
CA THR A 137 17.06 -2.98 -26.56
C THR A 137 17.94 -1.75 -26.35
N VAL A 138 18.07 -1.26 -25.11
CA VAL A 138 18.87 -0.07 -24.76
C VAL A 138 19.95 -0.44 -23.75
N ALA A 139 21.14 0.13 -23.90
CA ALA A 139 22.25 -0.08 -22.95
C ALA A 139 21.94 0.61 -21.61
N ALA A 140 21.98 -0.14 -20.51
CA ALA A 140 21.80 0.39 -19.16
C ALA A 140 23.12 0.95 -18.62
N THR A 141 23.04 2.10 -17.92
CA THR A 141 24.21 2.73 -17.30
C THR A 141 24.39 2.27 -15.85
N ALA A 142 25.40 2.79 -15.15
CA ALA A 142 25.90 2.28 -13.88
C ALA A 142 24.89 2.33 -12.70
N ASP A 143 23.71 2.92 -12.89
CA ASP A 143 22.69 3.05 -11.86
C ASP A 143 21.30 2.65 -12.39
N PRO A 144 21.06 1.33 -12.57
CA PRO A 144 19.90 0.83 -13.32
C PRO A 144 18.55 1.19 -12.68
N LEU A 145 18.51 1.42 -11.36
CA LEU A 145 17.32 1.86 -10.65
C LEU A 145 17.03 3.35 -10.84
N LEU A 146 18.07 4.18 -10.98
CA LEU A 146 17.94 5.63 -11.20
C LEU A 146 17.59 5.93 -12.66
N ASP A 147 18.14 5.15 -13.59
CA ASP A 147 17.79 5.17 -15.02
C ASP A 147 16.33 4.75 -15.25
N ALA A 148 15.87 3.68 -14.59
CA ALA A 148 14.47 3.25 -14.69
C ALA A 148 13.47 4.29 -14.15
N TRP A 149 13.89 5.07 -13.14
CA TRP A 149 13.06 6.12 -12.52
C TRP A 149 13.06 7.43 -13.32
N THR A 150 14.12 7.71 -14.08
CA THR A 150 14.26 8.95 -14.87
C THR A 150 13.80 8.77 -16.32
N ALA A 151 13.84 7.57 -16.87
CA ALA A 151 13.36 7.25 -18.21
C ALA A 151 11.86 7.54 -18.42
N THR A 152 11.06 7.54 -17.35
CA THR A 152 9.63 7.90 -17.38
C THR A 152 9.37 9.42 -17.48
N GLY A 153 10.42 10.26 -17.46
CA GLY A 153 10.31 11.72 -17.36
C GLY A 153 10.50 12.54 -18.65
N THR A 154 10.90 11.97 -19.79
CA THR A 154 11.27 12.73 -21.01
C THR A 154 10.43 12.42 -22.25
N GLY A 155 9.11 12.31 -22.09
CA GLY A 155 8.15 12.25 -23.20
C GLY A 155 7.15 13.40 -23.14
N GLY A 156 7.60 14.64 -23.37
CA GLY A 156 6.71 15.81 -23.27
C GLY A 156 7.26 17.13 -23.81
N ARG A 157 7.54 17.20 -25.12
CA ARG A 157 7.17 18.26 -26.09
C ARG A 157 8.05 18.24 -27.34
#